data_AF-A0A210QM10-F1
#
_entry.id   AF-A0A210QM10-F1
#
_cell.length_a   1.000
_cell.length_b   1.000
_cell.length_c   1.000
_cell.angle_alpha   90.00
_cell.angle_beta   90.00
_cell.angle_gamma   90.00
#
_symmetry.space_group_name_H-M   'P 1'
#
loop_
_entity.id
_entity.type
_entity.pdbx_description
1 polymer ?
#
loop_
_entity_poly.entity_id
_entity_poly.type
_entity_poly.pdbx_seq_one_letter_code
_entity_poly.pdbx_strand_id
1 'polypeptide(L)'
;MLCKRTGCSELTKEGWGESERIFGIAKYCFPLNWSSSTQRDRIRKDGRVRMTFGFHPKVVKFESQRQCEKLCRDLPSLVIAKGVVVVGECGIDTFIGIGRLPRQEFIFKRQIELVVKSNLPLEIHCRGETASDICLDVLTQNLPTDYRIHRYCFDGSPQELGRKDFQTASLAFPH
;
A
#
# COMPACT_ATOMS: atom_id res chain seq x y z
N MET A 1 -9.31 -0.99 5.13
CA MET A 1 -9.59 -2.41 4.82
C MET A 1 -9.77 -3.15 6.14
N LEU A 2 -10.92 -3.79 6.36
CA LEU A 2 -11.15 -4.70 7.48
C LEU A 2 -10.71 -6.09 7.01
N CYS A 3 -9.72 -6.69 7.67
CA CYS A 3 -9.28 -8.04 7.37
C CYS A 3 -9.81 -8.96 8.48
N LYS A 4 -10.83 -9.76 8.18
CA LYS A 4 -11.31 -10.83 9.06
C LYS A 4 -10.39 -12.04 8.88
N ARG A 5 -9.76 -12.51 9.95
CA ARG A 5 -9.00 -13.77 9.94
C ARG A 5 -10.02 -14.91 10.04
N THR A 6 -10.22 -15.68 8.98
CA THR A 6 -11.15 -16.81 8.98
C THR A 6 -10.53 -18.05 9.64
N GLY A 7 -11.27 -18.59 10.61
CA GLY A 7 -11.02 -19.84 11.32
C GLY A 7 -12.19 -20.22 12.25
N CYS A 8 -13.40 -19.71 12.00
CA CYS A 8 -14.58 -20.04 12.79
C CYS A 8 -15.83 -20.02 11.89
N SER A 9 -16.64 -21.07 12.04
CA SER A 9 -17.84 -21.39 11.26
C SER A 9 -18.96 -20.36 11.42
N GLU A 10 -19.67 -20.15 10.31
CA GLU A 10 -20.99 -19.51 10.12
C GLU A 10 -21.30 -18.18 10.85
N LEU A 11 -21.68 -17.19 10.03
CA LEU A 11 -22.17 -15.88 10.47
C LEU A 11 -23.59 -16.03 11.05
N THR A 12 -23.71 -16.30 12.35
CA THR A 12 -24.99 -16.19 13.06
C THR A 12 -25.34 -14.75 13.37
N LYS A 13 -26.63 -14.44 13.37
CA LYS A 13 -27.25 -13.10 13.48
C LYS A 13 -27.10 -12.38 14.82
N GLU A 14 -26.24 -12.83 15.72
CA GLU A 14 -26.10 -12.26 17.07
C GLU A 14 -24.71 -11.63 17.25
N GLY A 15 -24.66 -10.53 18.02
CA GLY A 15 -23.55 -9.58 18.05
C GLY A 15 -22.16 -10.15 18.38
N TRP A 16 -21.16 -9.32 18.10
CA TRP A 16 -19.72 -9.59 18.14
C TRP A 16 -19.26 -10.12 19.52
N GLY A 17 -18.97 -11.41 19.61
CA GLY A 17 -18.37 -12.04 20.80
C GLY A 17 -16.88 -11.70 20.97
N GLU A 18 -16.40 -11.75 22.23
CA GLU A 18 -15.03 -11.39 22.67
C GLU A 18 -13.87 -12.17 21.99
N SER A 19 -14.15 -13.16 21.15
CA SER A 19 -13.15 -13.96 20.44
C SER A 19 -12.75 -13.42 19.05
N GLU A 20 -13.40 -12.38 18.52
CA GLU A 20 -13.05 -11.81 17.21
C GLU A 20 -12.02 -10.68 17.34
N ARG A 21 -10.75 -10.96 17.01
CA ARG A 21 -9.73 -9.91 16.83
C ARG A 21 -10.02 -9.16 15.53
N ILE A 22 -10.78 -8.08 15.63
CA ILE A 22 -10.98 -7.11 14.55
C ILE A 22 -9.71 -6.26 14.43
N PHE A 23 -9.02 -6.36 13.30
CA PHE A 23 -7.90 -5.48 12.99
C PHE A 23 -8.31 -4.41 11.97
N GLY A 24 -7.95 -3.15 12.25
CA GLY A 24 -8.10 -2.04 11.34
C GLY A 24 -6.77 -1.70 10.67
N ILE A 25 -6.78 -1.54 9.34
CA ILE A 25 -5.62 -0.99 8.61
C ILE A 25 -5.83 0.51 8.38
N ALA A 26 -5.01 1.33 9.03
CA ALA A 26 -4.96 2.78 8.83
C ALA A 26 -3.96 3.12 7.72
N LYS A 27 -4.44 3.84 6.70
CA LYS A 27 -3.64 4.18 5.51
C LYS A 27 -3.03 5.57 5.62
N TYR A 28 -1.70 5.65 5.57
CA TYR A 28 -0.95 6.91 5.60
C TYR A 28 -0.22 7.12 4.27
N CYS A 29 -0.98 7.36 3.20
CA CYS A 29 -0.46 7.52 1.85
C CYS A 29 -0.36 8.98 1.36
N PHE A 30 -0.89 9.95 2.12
CA PHE A 30 -0.75 11.38 1.85
C PHE A 30 0.01 12.04 2.99
N PRO A 31 1.23 12.57 2.75
CA PRO A 31 2.08 13.13 3.81
C PRO A 31 1.44 14.24 4.63
N LEU A 32 0.64 15.07 3.99
CA LEU A 32 -0.10 16.16 4.64
C LEU A 32 -1.13 15.64 5.66
N ASN A 33 -1.60 14.41 5.50
CA ASN A 33 -2.56 13.77 6.39
C ASN A 33 -1.87 12.91 7.46
N TRP A 34 -0.54 12.87 7.48
CA TRP A 34 0.17 12.13 8.51
C TRP A 34 -0.04 12.84 9.85
N SER A 35 -0.75 12.16 10.75
CA SER A 35 -0.92 12.59 12.14
C SER A 35 0.43 12.93 12.79
N SER A 36 0.46 13.81 13.79
CA SER A 36 1.70 14.20 14.49
C SER A 36 2.44 12.99 15.06
N SER A 37 3.74 13.13 15.37
CA SER A 37 4.52 12.05 15.99
C SER A 37 3.81 11.44 17.21
N THR A 38 3.32 12.28 18.11
CA THR A 38 2.56 11.87 19.30
C THR A 38 1.29 11.09 18.96
N GLN A 39 0.51 11.54 17.96
CA GLN A 39 -0.69 10.83 17.54
C GLN A 39 -0.36 9.48 16.87
N ARG A 40 0.67 9.43 16.01
CA ARG A 40 1.15 8.18 15.41
C ARG A 40 1.55 7.19 16.49
N ASP A 41 2.29 7.63 17.49
CA ASP A 41 2.75 6.76 18.57
C ASP A 41 1.60 6.22 19.42
N ARG A 42 0.51 6.98 19.59
CA ARG A 42 -0.72 6.48 20.22
C ARG A 42 -1.38 5.40 19.38
N ILE A 43 -1.56 5.64 18.08
CA ILE A 43 -2.21 4.69 17.16
C ILE A 43 -1.38 3.39 17.06
N ARG A 44 -0.05 3.50 17.01
CA ARG A 44 0.87 2.35 16.97
C ARG A 44 0.84 1.48 18.22
N LYS A 45 0.42 2.02 19.36
CA LYS A 45 0.27 1.28 20.62
C LYS A 45 -1.02 0.49 20.68
N ASP A 46 -2.03 0.84 19.89
CA ASP A 46 -3.26 0.06 19.82
C ASP A 46 -3.01 -1.24 19.05
N GLY A 47 -3.02 -2.36 19.78
CA GLY A 47 -2.78 -3.68 19.21
C GLY A 47 -3.78 -4.10 18.13
N ARG A 48 -4.93 -3.42 18.02
CA ARG A 48 -5.98 -3.68 17.01
C ARG A 48 -5.74 -2.90 15.71
N VAL A 49 -4.81 -1.94 15.70
CA VAL A 49 -4.51 -1.15 14.50
C VAL A 49 -3.19 -1.61 13.89
N ARG A 50 -3.19 -1.71 12.57
CA ARG A 50 -2.00 -1.86 11.74
C ARG A 50 -1.97 -0.72 10.74
N MET A 51 -0.79 -0.39 10.25
CA MET A 51 -0.60 0.82 9.46
C MET A 51 0.07 0.50 8.13
N THR A 52 -0.30 1.27 7.11
CA THR A 52 0.45 1.38 5.85
C THR A 52 1.05 2.77 5.76
N PHE A 53 2.28 2.87 5.27
CA PHE A 53 2.93 4.15 4.98
C PHE A 53 3.45 4.16 3.57
N GLY A 54 3.15 5.24 2.84
CA GLY A 54 3.60 5.41 1.47
C GLY A 54 3.20 6.78 0.92
N PHE A 55 3.34 6.91 -0.39
CA PHE A 55 2.99 8.09 -1.17
C PHE A 55 2.09 7.67 -2.32
N HIS A 56 0.83 8.08 -2.21
CA HIS A 56 -0.16 7.91 -3.26
C HIS A 56 0.30 8.68 -4.52
N PRO A 57 0.11 8.16 -5.75
CA PRO A 57 0.58 8.81 -6.98
C PRO A 57 0.19 10.28 -7.10
N LYS A 58 -1.04 10.62 -6.70
CA LYS A 58 -1.57 11.98 -6.63
C LYS A 58 -0.78 12.97 -5.77
N VAL A 59 0.14 12.54 -4.90
CA VAL A 59 0.99 13.45 -4.12
C VAL A 59 1.76 14.44 -5.01
N VAL A 60 2.10 14.03 -6.23
CA VAL A 60 2.83 14.84 -7.22
C VAL A 60 2.06 16.08 -7.69
N LYS A 61 0.74 16.15 -7.42
CA LYS A 61 -0.07 17.35 -7.66
C LYS A 61 0.22 18.46 -6.66
N PHE A 62 0.60 18.08 -5.45
CA PHE A 62 0.71 18.98 -4.30
C PHE A 62 2.17 19.27 -3.96
N GLU A 63 3.07 18.35 -4.33
CA GLU A 63 4.47 18.42 -3.96
C GLU A 63 5.39 18.64 -5.17
N SER A 64 6.38 19.52 -4.98
CA SER A 64 7.47 19.70 -5.93
C SER A 64 8.39 18.47 -5.99
N GLN A 65 9.20 18.36 -7.05
CA GLN A 65 10.19 17.27 -7.17
C GLN A 65 11.11 17.19 -5.94
N ARG A 66 11.66 18.33 -5.50
CA ARG A 66 12.51 18.43 -4.30
C ARG A 66 11.80 17.95 -3.04
N GLN A 67 10.51 18.25 -2.92
CA GLN A 67 9.71 17.85 -1.76
C GLN A 67 9.38 16.35 -1.82
N CYS A 68 9.07 15.78 -2.99
CA CYS A 68 8.96 14.34 -3.19
C CYS A 68 10.26 13.60 -2.82
N GLU A 69 11.41 14.14 -3.21
CA GLU A 69 12.71 13.58 -2.83
C GLU A 69 12.95 13.61 -1.32
N LYS A 70 12.60 14.73 -0.66
CA LYS A 70 12.66 14.83 0.80
C LYS A 70 11.79 13.77 1.46
N LEU A 71 10.54 13.67 1.04
CA LEU A 71 9.59 12.66 1.51
C LEU A 71 10.16 11.24 1.34
N CYS A 72 10.72 10.91 0.17
CA CYS A 72 11.35 9.61 -0.07
C CYS A 72 12.56 9.33 0.84
N ARG A 73 13.33 10.36 1.23
CA ARG A 73 14.41 10.21 2.22
C ARG A 73 13.89 9.93 3.63
N ASP A 74 12.75 10.52 3.99
CA ASP A 74 12.20 10.44 5.35
C ASP A 74 11.37 9.14 5.56
N LEU A 75 10.74 8.61 4.50
CA LEU A 75 9.83 7.45 4.56
C LEU A 75 10.42 6.20 5.24
N PRO A 76 11.68 5.78 5.01
CA PRO A 76 12.22 4.56 5.63
C PRO A 76 12.09 4.57 7.15
N SER A 77 12.32 5.72 7.80
CA SER A 77 12.21 5.86 9.26
C SER A 77 10.79 5.63 9.78
N LEU A 78 9.77 5.91 8.96
CA LEU A 78 8.37 5.71 9.31
C LEU A 78 7.94 4.26 9.10
N VAL A 79 8.49 3.59 8.09
CA VAL A 79 8.17 2.21 7.72
C VAL A 79 8.75 1.19 8.69
N ILE A 80 9.96 1.42 9.23
CA ILE A 80 10.58 0.50 10.21
C ILE A 80 9.93 0.54 11.60
N ALA A 81 8.97 1.43 11.81
CA ALA A 81 8.34 1.60 13.11
C ALA A 81 7.32 0.49 13.41
N LYS A 82 7.15 0.19 14.71
CA LYS A 82 6.18 -0.81 15.19
C LYS A 82 4.77 -0.54 14.66
N GLY A 83 4.10 -1.59 14.21
CA GLY A 83 2.70 -1.56 13.75
C GLY A 83 2.54 -1.29 12.25
N VAL A 84 3.61 -0.95 11.53
CA VAL A 84 3.61 -0.89 10.07
C VAL A 84 3.76 -2.31 9.51
N VAL A 85 2.90 -2.65 8.56
CA VAL A 85 2.84 -4.01 7.99
C VAL A 85 2.88 -4.04 6.47
N VAL A 86 2.75 -2.88 5.82
CA VAL A 86 2.68 -2.74 4.37
C VAL A 86 3.25 -1.37 3.98
N VAL A 87 3.96 -1.30 2.86
CA VAL A 87 4.36 -0.03 2.23
C VAL A 87 3.35 0.32 1.14
N GLY A 88 2.93 1.59 1.10
CA GLY A 88 1.88 2.07 0.22
C GLY A 88 0.77 2.78 1.02
N GLU A 89 -0.33 3.18 0.40
CA GLU A 89 -0.70 3.02 -1.00
C GLU A 89 0.17 3.85 -1.96
N CYS A 90 0.71 3.23 -3.01
CA CYS A 90 1.61 3.85 -4.01
C CYS A 90 1.36 3.30 -5.41
N GLY A 91 1.90 3.91 -6.47
CA GLY A 91 1.71 3.38 -7.84
C GLY A 91 1.51 4.49 -8.85
N ILE A 92 0.62 4.25 -9.83
CA ILE A 92 0.39 5.11 -10.99
C ILE A 92 -1.09 5.49 -11.10
N ASP A 93 -1.35 6.77 -11.34
CA ASP A 93 -2.66 7.33 -11.65
C ASP A 93 -2.55 8.18 -12.92
N THR A 94 -3.01 7.65 -14.05
CA THR A 94 -2.98 8.37 -15.33
C THR A 94 -4.19 9.28 -15.51
N PHE A 95 -5.24 9.11 -14.70
CA PHE A 95 -6.42 10.00 -14.66
C PHE A 95 -6.05 11.43 -14.25
N ILE A 96 -4.93 11.62 -13.55
CA ILE A 96 -4.41 12.93 -13.18
C ILE A 96 -3.47 13.58 -14.21
N GLY A 97 -3.35 12.98 -15.39
CA GLY A 97 -2.61 13.49 -16.54
C GLY A 97 -1.19 12.94 -16.66
N ILE A 98 -0.82 12.58 -17.89
CA ILE A 98 0.45 11.94 -18.27
C ILE A 98 1.68 12.82 -18.03
N GLY A 99 1.56 14.15 -18.06
CA GLY A 99 2.70 15.06 -17.85
C GLY A 99 3.33 14.95 -16.46
N ARG A 100 2.67 14.27 -15.52
CA ARG A 100 3.18 14.01 -14.16
C ARG A 100 3.75 12.61 -14.00
N LEU A 101 3.65 11.75 -15.02
CA LEU A 101 4.05 10.35 -14.96
C LEU A 101 5.51 10.17 -14.54
N PRO A 102 6.51 10.94 -15.05
CA PRO A 102 7.90 10.78 -14.62
C PRO A 102 8.09 10.94 -13.11
N ARG A 103 7.34 11.87 -12.48
CA ARG A 103 7.39 12.07 -11.03
C ARG A 103 6.69 10.95 -10.28
N GLN A 104 5.58 10.44 -10.81
CA GLN A 104 4.87 9.29 -10.22
C GLN A 104 5.76 8.04 -10.23
N GLU A 105 6.40 7.73 -11.36
CA GLU A 105 7.33 6.61 -11.47
C GLU A 105 8.53 6.78 -10.54
N PHE A 106 9.08 7.99 -10.43
CA PHE A 106 10.17 8.28 -9.51
C PHE A 106 9.78 7.91 -8.07
N ILE A 107 8.67 8.43 -7.55
CA ILE A 107 8.25 8.13 -6.17
C ILE A 107 7.80 6.67 -6.00
N PHE A 108 7.29 6.03 -7.05
CA PHE A 108 6.87 4.64 -6.99
C PHE A 108 8.07 3.70 -6.89
N LYS A 109 9.09 3.90 -7.73
CA LYS A 109 10.36 3.15 -7.70
C LYS A 109 11.05 3.27 -6.34
N ARG A 110 11.08 4.46 -5.73
CA ARG A 110 11.62 4.66 -4.37
C ARG A 110 10.91 3.86 -3.29
N GLN A 111 9.59 3.69 -3.41
CA GLN A 111 8.82 2.89 -2.47
C GLN A 111 9.05 1.39 -2.69
N ILE A 112 9.21 0.95 -3.95
CA ILE A 112 9.59 -0.43 -4.28
C ILE A 112 10.99 -0.77 -3.74
N GLU A 113 11.97 0.13 -3.87
CA GLU A 113 13.29 -0.05 -3.26
C GLU A 113 13.20 -0.28 -1.74
N LEU A 114 12.30 0.45 -1.06
CA LEU A 114 12.07 0.32 0.37
C LEU A 114 11.36 -1.00 0.73
N VAL A 115 10.40 -1.41 -0.09
CA VAL A 115 9.67 -2.68 0.03
C VAL A 115 10.66 -3.84 0.03
N VAL A 116 11.55 -3.92 -0.96
CA VAL A 116 12.58 -4.97 -1.05
C VAL A 116 13.48 -4.96 0.19
N LYS A 117 13.92 -3.79 0.65
CA LYS A 117 14.78 -3.66 1.84
C LYS A 117 14.10 -4.06 3.14
N SER A 118 12.80 -3.82 3.26
CA SER A 118 12.02 -4.07 4.48
C SER A 118 11.31 -5.43 4.48
N ASN A 119 11.29 -6.12 3.34
CA ASN A 119 10.54 -7.36 3.13
C ASN A 119 9.05 -7.26 3.54
N LEU A 120 8.48 -6.06 3.42
CA LEU A 120 7.06 -5.82 3.67
C LEU A 120 6.28 -5.97 2.37
N PRO A 121 5.02 -6.45 2.41
CA PRO A 121 4.13 -6.40 1.25
C PRO A 121 3.95 -4.97 0.73
N LEU A 122 3.58 -4.87 -0.54
CA LEU A 122 3.33 -3.61 -1.24
C LEU A 122 1.84 -3.41 -1.50
N GLU A 123 1.29 -2.25 -1.14
CA GLU A 123 -0.07 -1.83 -1.52
C GLU A 123 -0.02 -0.86 -2.71
N ILE A 124 -0.66 -1.26 -3.81
CA ILE A 124 -0.57 -0.59 -5.11
C ILE A 124 -1.90 0.08 -5.48
N HIS A 125 -1.84 1.33 -5.90
CA HIS A 125 -2.87 2.06 -6.64
C HIS A 125 -2.49 2.09 -8.11
N CYS A 126 -3.32 1.50 -8.96
CA CYS A 126 -3.23 1.66 -10.41
C CYS A 126 -4.59 2.11 -10.91
N ARG A 127 -4.67 3.32 -11.47
CA ARG A 127 -5.92 3.89 -11.98
C ARG A 127 -5.73 4.65 -13.29
N GLY A 128 -6.58 4.34 -14.26
CA GLY A 128 -6.60 4.95 -15.61
C GLY A 128 -6.05 4.00 -16.68
N GLU A 129 -6.31 4.33 -17.94
CA GLU A 129 -6.23 3.39 -19.08
C GLU A 129 -4.89 2.65 -19.18
N THR A 130 -3.77 3.37 -19.10
CA THR A 130 -2.42 2.79 -19.20
C THR A 130 -1.74 2.55 -17.85
N ALA A 131 -2.42 2.83 -16.73
CA ALA A 131 -1.79 2.78 -15.41
C ALA A 131 -1.39 1.36 -15.00
N SER A 132 -2.20 0.35 -15.33
CA SER A 132 -1.91 -1.05 -15.04
C SER A 132 -0.63 -1.54 -15.72
N ASP A 133 -0.46 -1.25 -17.00
CA ASP A 133 0.71 -1.68 -17.76
C ASP A 133 1.98 -1.00 -17.26
N ILE A 134 1.92 0.31 -16.99
CA ILE A 134 3.07 1.04 -16.42
C ILE A 134 3.40 0.53 -15.02
N CYS A 135 2.38 0.30 -14.18
CA CYS A 135 2.58 -0.30 -12.86
C CYS A 135 3.34 -1.62 -12.99
N LEU A 136 2.89 -2.51 -13.88
CA LEU A 136 3.51 -3.80 -14.09
C LEU A 136 4.95 -3.68 -14.60
N ASP A 137 5.21 -2.84 -15.59
CA ASP A 137 6.56 -2.64 -16.13
C ASP A 137 7.52 -2.21 -15.02
N VAL A 138 7.09 -1.30 -14.15
CA VAL A 138 7.88 -0.90 -12.99
C VAL A 138 8.05 -2.04 -11.99
N LEU A 139 7.01 -2.82 -11.69
CA LEU A 139 7.09 -3.93 -10.74
C LEU A 139 8.02 -5.05 -11.23
N THR A 140 7.84 -5.51 -12.47
CA THR A 140 8.61 -6.61 -13.07
C THR A 140 10.10 -6.29 -13.20
N GLN A 141 10.45 -5.02 -13.39
CA GLN A 141 11.84 -4.58 -13.44
C GLN A 141 12.50 -4.46 -12.05
N ASN A 142 11.72 -4.34 -10.97
CA ASN A 142 12.24 -3.93 -9.66
C ASN A 142 11.89 -4.88 -8.50
N LEU A 143 11.01 -5.87 -8.71
CA LEU A 143 10.63 -6.86 -7.70
C LEU A 143 10.95 -8.29 -8.17
N PRO A 144 11.30 -9.19 -7.24
CA PRO A 144 11.27 -10.62 -7.50
C PRO A 144 9.89 -11.09 -7.97
N THR A 145 9.87 -12.14 -8.80
CA THR A 145 8.63 -12.67 -9.39
C THR A 145 7.65 -13.25 -8.38
N ASP A 146 8.11 -13.62 -7.18
CA ASP A 146 7.32 -14.18 -6.08
C ASP A 146 6.95 -13.13 -5.00
N TYR A 147 7.21 -11.84 -5.26
CA TYR A 147 6.96 -10.79 -4.27
C TYR A 147 5.47 -10.55 -4.02
N ARG A 148 5.08 -10.42 -2.74
CA ARG A 148 3.68 -10.24 -2.34
C ARG A 148 3.22 -8.79 -2.56
N ILE A 149 2.23 -8.61 -3.43
CA ILE A 149 1.59 -7.34 -3.72
C ILE A 149 0.08 -7.40 -3.47
N HIS A 150 -0.50 -6.27 -3.09
CA HIS A 150 -1.94 -6.09 -2.98
C HIS A 150 -2.35 -4.86 -3.82
N ARG A 151 -3.11 -5.06 -4.90
CA ARG A 151 -3.67 -3.96 -5.68
C ARG A 151 -4.98 -3.48 -5.05
N TYR A 152 -4.97 -2.25 -4.55
CA TYR A 152 -6.13 -1.62 -3.96
C TYR A 152 -7.16 -1.23 -5.02
N CYS A 153 -8.45 -1.45 -4.69
CA CYS A 153 -9.61 -1.07 -5.49
C CYS A 153 -9.49 -1.48 -6.97
N PHE A 154 -9.14 -2.75 -7.21
CA PHE A 154 -9.06 -3.32 -8.55
C PHE A 154 -10.35 -3.04 -9.35
N ASP A 155 -10.20 -2.29 -10.43
CA ASP A 155 -11.23 -1.90 -11.39
C ASP A 155 -10.93 -2.45 -12.80
N GLY A 156 -10.00 -3.41 -12.89
CA GLY A 156 -9.54 -4.01 -14.12
C GLY A 156 -10.51 -5.03 -14.73
N SER A 157 -10.17 -5.50 -15.93
CA SER A 157 -11.00 -6.46 -16.68
C SER A 157 -10.76 -7.91 -16.22
N PRO A 158 -11.70 -8.85 -16.47
CA PRO A 158 -11.46 -10.27 -16.27
C PRO A 158 -10.24 -10.81 -17.04
N GLN A 159 -9.94 -10.25 -18.21
CA GLN A 159 -8.75 -10.59 -18.99
C GLN A 159 -7.47 -10.22 -18.22
N GLU A 160 -7.50 -9.09 -17.52
CA GLU A 160 -6.39 -8.63 -16.68
C GLU A 160 -6.19 -9.52 -15.45
N LEU A 161 -7.25 -10.11 -14.88
CA LEU A 161 -7.14 -11.13 -13.82
C LEU A 161 -6.49 -12.44 -14.31
N GLY A 162 -6.67 -12.78 -15.59
CA GLY A 162 -6.12 -14.00 -16.21
C GLY A 162 -4.65 -13.89 -16.62
N ARG A 163 -4.02 -12.74 -16.39
CA ARG A 163 -2.62 -12.47 -16.70
C ARG A 163 -1.68 -13.30 -15.83
N LYS A 164 -0.80 -14.09 -16.44
CA LYS A 164 0.12 -15.02 -15.75
C LYS A 164 1.20 -14.32 -14.91
N ASP A 165 1.46 -13.05 -15.21
CA ASP A 165 2.35 -12.17 -14.46
C ASP A 165 1.76 -11.68 -13.13
N PHE A 166 0.46 -11.87 -12.90
CA PHE A 166 -0.18 -11.66 -11.60
C PHE A 166 -0.59 -13.01 -11.00
N GLN A 167 0.18 -13.51 -10.03
CA GLN A 167 -0.27 -14.61 -9.18
C GLN A 167 -0.98 -14.05 -7.95
N THR A 168 -2.18 -14.56 -7.65
CA THR A 168 -2.93 -14.15 -6.46
C THR A 168 -2.27 -14.75 -5.21
N ALA A 169 -1.88 -13.89 -4.27
CA ALA A 169 -1.34 -14.30 -2.98
C ALA A 169 -2.29 -13.88 -1.85
N SER A 170 -2.61 -14.80 -0.93
CA SER A 170 -3.37 -14.47 0.27
C SER A 170 -2.46 -13.83 1.34
N LEU A 171 -2.91 -12.74 1.95
CA LEU A 171 -2.19 -12.11 3.06
C LEU A 171 -2.36 -12.94 4.34
N ALA A 172 -1.34 -13.70 4.72
CA ALA A 172 -1.23 -14.29 6.06
C ALA A 172 -0.38 -13.38 6.96
N PHE A 173 -0.95 -12.91 8.07
CA PHE A 173 -0.18 -12.20 9.10
C PHE A 173 0.39 -13.20 10.11
N PRO A 174 1.71 -13.20 10.38
CA PRO A 174 2.30 -14.05 11.41
C PRO A 174 1.73 -13.72 12.80
N HIS A 175 1.78 -14.73 13.67
CA HIS A 175 1.15 -14.78 15.00
C HIS A 175 1.64 -13.69 15.97
#